data_AF-A0A7Y3L592-F1
#
_entry.id   AF-A0A7Y3L592-F1
#
_cell.length_a   1.000
_cell.length_b   1.000
_cell.length_c   1.000
_cell.angle_alpha   90.00
_cell.angle_beta   90.00
_cell.angle_gamma   90.00
#
_symmetry.space_group_name_H-M   'P 1'
#
loop_
_entity.id
_entity.type
_entity.pdbx_description
1 polymer ?
#
loop_
_entity_poly.entity_id
_entity_poly.type
_entity_poly.pdbx_seq_one_letter_code
_entity_poly.pdbx_strand_id
1 'polypeptide(L)'
;MEALCAHRRRRSLSQRELARRAGVAYKTVQLLEAGGHDARSSTLARLAKALGLSGPEALLAGRAAREERSAAGTVALIARDGEESSWKLRLFDFVDEFRRSPDAAAVARAPGPGGAPRMLALTAAVVEALCVEKKIPVPWWCAGAPPLEKPWFVAGAESLKAAALVESPAAFRSRNVFVLANFLSRA
;
A
#
# COMPACT_ATOMS: atom_id res chain seq x y z
N MET A 1 -1.95 -11.52 -11.03
CA MET A 1 -2.09 -12.12 -9.69
C MET A 1 -0.89 -13.01 -9.43
N GLU A 2 0.06 -12.50 -8.67
CA GLU A 2 1.37 -13.11 -8.46
C GLU A 2 1.29 -14.44 -7.69
N ALA A 3 0.43 -14.53 -6.67
CA ALA A 3 0.22 -15.75 -5.90
C ALA A 3 -0.28 -16.93 -6.76
N LEU A 4 -1.21 -16.69 -7.70
CA LEU A 4 -1.68 -17.72 -8.63
C LEU A 4 -0.55 -18.26 -9.49
N CYS A 5 0.25 -17.37 -10.08
CA CYS A 5 1.42 -17.73 -10.88
C CYS A 5 2.44 -18.52 -10.04
N ALA A 6 2.74 -18.07 -8.82
CA ALA A 6 3.67 -18.73 -7.91
C ALA A 6 3.18 -20.14 -7.49
N HIS A 7 1.92 -20.29 -7.12
CA HIS A 7 1.35 -21.61 -6.77
C HIS A 7 1.32 -22.56 -7.96
N ARG A 8 1.01 -22.06 -9.16
CA ARG A 8 1.01 -22.84 -10.41
C ARG A 8 2.41 -23.31 -10.77
N ARG A 9 3.40 -22.41 -10.76
CA ARG A 9 4.81 -22.72 -11.09
C ARG A 9 5.43 -23.70 -10.10
N ARG A 10 5.13 -23.59 -8.80
CA ARG A 10 5.55 -24.55 -7.76
C ARG A 10 5.04 -25.98 -8.00
N ARG A 11 3.99 -26.14 -8.80
CA ARG A 11 3.40 -27.44 -9.18
C ARG A 11 3.72 -27.83 -10.63
N SER A 12 4.63 -27.10 -11.28
CA SER A 12 5.03 -27.31 -12.68
C SER A 12 3.85 -27.33 -13.66
N LEU A 13 2.76 -26.63 -13.35
CA LEU A 13 1.58 -26.58 -14.20
C LEU A 13 1.71 -25.46 -15.24
N SER A 14 1.30 -25.72 -16.48
CA SER A 14 1.09 -24.64 -17.46
C SER A 14 -0.20 -23.90 -17.16
N GLN A 15 -0.36 -22.67 -17.68
CA GLN A 15 -1.63 -21.92 -17.54
C GLN A 15 -2.81 -22.69 -18.15
N ARG A 16 -2.60 -23.37 -19.29
CA ARG A 16 -3.62 -24.20 -19.95
C ARG A 16 -4.01 -25.40 -19.10
N GLU A 17 -3.02 -26.04 -18.48
CA GLU A 17 -3.25 -27.21 -17.63
C GLU A 17 -4.01 -26.83 -16.35
N LEU A 18 -3.65 -25.72 -15.72
CA LEU A 18 -4.40 -25.19 -14.58
C LEU A 18 -5.84 -24.86 -14.98
N ALA A 19 -6.04 -24.21 -16.12
CA ALA A 19 -7.37 -23.87 -16.63
C ALA A 19 -8.24 -25.12 -16.83
N ARG A 20 -7.67 -26.16 -17.45
CA ARG A 20 -8.31 -27.47 -17.64
C ARG A 20 -8.71 -28.10 -16.31
N ARG A 21 -7.79 -28.18 -15.34
CA ARG A 21 -8.05 -28.76 -14.01
C ARG A 21 -9.10 -28.00 -13.21
N ALA A 22 -9.11 -26.67 -13.30
CA ALA A 22 -10.11 -25.84 -12.67
C ALA A 22 -11.43 -25.79 -13.44
N GLY A 23 -11.46 -26.27 -14.69
CA GLY A 23 -12.57 -26.19 -15.63
C GLY A 23 -12.94 -24.76 -16.04
N VAL A 24 -11.96 -23.85 -16.04
CA VAL A 24 -12.14 -22.45 -16.46
C VAL A 24 -11.49 -22.22 -17.83
N ALA A 25 -11.85 -21.15 -18.52
CA ALA A 25 -11.21 -20.82 -19.78
C ALA A 25 -9.72 -20.47 -19.57
N TYR A 26 -8.86 -20.91 -20.49
CA TYR A 26 -7.44 -20.53 -20.50
C TYR A 26 -7.23 -19.02 -20.41
N LYS A 27 -8.07 -18.26 -21.13
CA LYS A 27 -8.03 -16.79 -21.14
C LYS A 27 -8.26 -16.19 -19.74
N THR A 28 -9.10 -16.83 -18.91
CA THR A 28 -9.33 -16.42 -17.53
C THR A 28 -8.04 -16.52 -16.71
N VAL A 29 -7.33 -17.65 -16.77
CA VAL A 29 -6.06 -17.82 -16.05
C VAL A 29 -5.01 -16.83 -16.55
N GLN A 30 -4.92 -16.63 -17.87
CA GLN A 30 -3.99 -15.67 -18.48
C GLN A 30 -4.23 -14.24 -17.97
N LEU A 31 -5.49 -13.75 -18.01
CA LEU A 31 -5.85 -12.40 -17.56
C LEU A 31 -5.63 -12.21 -16.06
N LEU A 32 -5.98 -13.23 -15.26
CA LEU A 32 -5.78 -13.19 -13.82
C LEU A 32 -4.30 -13.15 -13.45
N GLU A 33 -3.44 -13.92 -14.12
CA GLU A 33 -2.00 -13.86 -13.90
C GLU A 33 -1.41 -12.52 -14.34
N ALA A 34 -1.87 -11.95 -15.46
CA ALA A 34 -1.46 -10.63 -15.96
C ALA A 34 -1.90 -9.44 -15.10
N GLY A 35 -2.81 -9.63 -14.13
CA GLY A 35 -3.16 -8.61 -13.13
C GLY A 35 -4.26 -7.62 -13.54
N GLY A 36 -4.93 -7.84 -14.69
CA GLY A 36 -5.90 -6.89 -15.25
C GLY A 36 -7.38 -7.18 -14.97
N HIS A 37 -7.73 -8.17 -14.14
CA HIS A 37 -9.14 -8.55 -13.97
C HIS A 37 -9.44 -9.06 -12.56
N ASP A 38 -10.52 -8.57 -11.93
CA ASP A 38 -11.05 -9.15 -10.70
C ASP A 38 -11.83 -10.43 -11.03
N ALA A 39 -11.44 -11.54 -10.43
CA ALA A 39 -12.15 -12.82 -10.59
C ALA A 39 -13.39 -12.87 -9.69
N ARG A 40 -14.46 -13.48 -10.19
CA ARG A 40 -15.57 -13.92 -9.32
C ARG A 40 -15.05 -14.88 -8.25
N SER A 41 -15.62 -14.81 -7.05
CA SER A 41 -15.31 -15.70 -5.92
C SER A 41 -15.38 -17.18 -6.31
N SER A 42 -16.36 -17.57 -7.12
CA SER A 42 -16.50 -18.94 -7.65
C SER A 42 -15.34 -19.38 -8.55
N THR A 43 -14.75 -18.46 -9.32
CA THR A 43 -13.59 -18.74 -10.18
C THR A 43 -12.33 -18.92 -9.33
N LEU A 44 -12.15 -18.08 -8.31
CA LEU A 44 -11.05 -18.22 -7.36
C LEU A 44 -11.12 -19.55 -6.59
N ALA A 45 -12.31 -19.95 -6.13
CA ALA A 45 -12.51 -21.22 -5.44
C ALA A 45 -12.13 -22.42 -6.31
N ARG A 46 -12.53 -22.42 -7.59
CA ARG A 46 -12.19 -23.49 -8.55
C ARG A 46 -10.68 -23.58 -8.81
N LEU A 47 -10.02 -22.42 -8.97
CA LEU A 47 -8.57 -22.36 -9.15
C LEU A 47 -7.82 -22.83 -7.91
N ALA A 48 -8.25 -22.41 -6.72
CA ALA A 48 -7.67 -22.84 -5.45
C ALA A 48 -7.80 -24.36 -5.26
N LYS A 49 -8.99 -24.92 -5.53
CA LYS A 49 -9.23 -26.37 -5.50
C LYS A 49 -8.34 -27.12 -6.48
N ALA A 50 -8.21 -26.64 -7.72
CA ALA A 50 -7.34 -27.26 -8.73
C ALA A 50 -5.83 -27.21 -8.36
N LEU A 51 -5.45 -26.27 -7.51
CA LEU A 51 -4.11 -26.15 -6.93
C LEU A 51 -3.97 -26.91 -5.60
N GLY A 52 -5.01 -27.56 -5.09
CA GLY A 52 -4.98 -28.24 -3.79
C GLY A 52 -4.70 -27.28 -2.63
N LEU A 53 -5.25 -26.07 -2.69
CA LEU A 53 -5.22 -25.11 -1.61
C LEU A 53 -6.49 -25.26 -0.76
N SER A 54 -6.39 -24.94 0.54
CA SER A 54 -7.52 -25.02 1.48
C SER A 54 -8.68 -24.10 1.11
N GLY A 55 -8.41 -23.02 0.37
CA GLY A 55 -9.44 -22.11 -0.11
C GLY A 55 -8.90 -20.96 -0.98
N PRO A 56 -9.80 -20.11 -1.52
CA PRO A 56 -9.46 -18.98 -2.38
C PRO A 56 -8.61 -17.92 -1.67
N GLU A 57 -8.67 -17.84 -0.34
CA GLU A 57 -7.87 -16.95 0.49
C GLU A 57 -6.37 -17.16 0.32
N ALA A 58 -5.90 -18.39 0.05
CA ALA A 58 -4.48 -18.65 -0.23
C ALA A 58 -4.00 -17.97 -1.54
N LEU A 59 -4.89 -17.79 -2.52
CA LEU A 59 -4.61 -17.05 -3.74
C LEU A 59 -4.67 -15.53 -3.53
N LEU A 60 -5.43 -15.10 -2.52
CA LEU A 60 -5.58 -13.69 -2.14
C LEU A 60 -4.57 -13.28 -1.06
N ALA A 61 -3.93 -14.20 -0.34
CA ALA A 61 -3.07 -13.91 0.80
C ALA A 61 -1.91 -12.99 0.42
N GLY A 62 -1.31 -13.20 -0.75
CA GLY A 62 -0.28 -12.29 -1.30
C GLY A 62 -0.83 -10.91 -1.65
N ARG A 63 -2.10 -10.81 -2.08
CA ARG A 63 -2.79 -9.54 -2.36
C ARG A 63 -3.17 -8.83 -1.06
N ALA A 64 -3.74 -9.54 -0.08
CA ALA A 64 -4.14 -9.01 1.22
C ALA A 64 -2.93 -8.53 2.02
N ALA A 65 -1.85 -9.33 2.09
CA ALA A 65 -0.63 -8.92 2.78
C ALA A 65 0.09 -7.75 2.07
N ARG A 66 -0.02 -7.63 0.74
CA ARG A 66 0.47 -6.45 -0.01
C ARG A 66 -0.43 -5.24 0.18
N GLU A 67 -1.73 -5.48 0.31
CA GLU A 67 -2.73 -4.45 0.56
C GLU A 67 -2.56 -3.85 1.95
N GLU A 68 -2.33 -4.66 2.99
CA GLU A 68 -1.98 -4.20 4.34
C GLU A 68 -0.66 -3.43 4.38
N ARG A 69 0.32 -3.83 3.55
CA ARG A 69 1.62 -3.16 3.37
C ARG A 69 1.61 -2.02 2.35
N SER A 70 0.45 -1.68 1.80
CA SER A 70 0.30 -0.54 0.88
C SER A 70 0.07 0.75 1.65
N ALA A 71 0.34 1.91 1.03
CA ALA A 71 0.04 3.20 1.65
C ALA A 71 -1.45 3.33 2.03
N ALA A 72 -2.34 2.81 1.18
CA ALA A 72 -3.77 2.73 1.46
C ALA A 72 -4.10 1.80 2.64
N GLY A 73 -3.38 0.68 2.76
CA GLY A 73 -3.51 -0.26 3.88
C GLY A 73 -3.06 0.36 5.20
N THR A 74 -1.91 1.03 5.21
CA THR A 74 -1.41 1.77 6.37
C THR A 74 -2.45 2.77 6.89
N VAL A 75 -3.01 3.61 6.01
CA VAL A 75 -4.06 4.57 6.41
C VAL A 75 -5.33 3.87 6.88
N ALA A 76 -5.77 2.81 6.19
CA ALA A 76 -6.97 2.08 6.57
C ALA A 76 -6.83 1.39 7.95
N LEU A 77 -5.65 0.85 8.26
CA LEU A 77 -5.36 0.25 9.57
C LEU A 77 -5.30 1.30 10.67
N ILE A 78 -4.64 2.43 10.42
CA ILE A 78 -4.59 3.56 11.38
C ILE A 78 -6.01 4.09 11.65
N ALA A 79 -6.83 4.21 10.61
CA ALA A 79 -8.22 4.66 10.75
C ALA A 79 -9.08 3.69 11.58
N ARG A 80 -8.78 2.38 11.53
CA ARG A 80 -9.49 1.35 12.31
C ARG A 80 -9.05 1.28 13.76
N ASP A 81 -7.76 1.43 14.02
CA ASP A 81 -7.17 1.29 15.37
C ASP A 81 -7.28 2.58 16.21
N GLY A 82 -7.64 3.71 15.58
CA GLY A 82 -7.67 5.03 16.20
C GLY A 82 -6.28 5.68 16.32
N GLU A 83 -6.23 7.02 16.41
CA GLU A 83 -4.96 7.79 16.45
C GLU A 83 -4.10 7.49 17.71
N GLU A 84 -4.66 6.87 18.75
CA GLU A 84 -3.96 6.54 20.00
C GLU A 84 -3.11 5.27 19.92
N SER A 85 -3.35 4.37 18.95
CA SER A 85 -2.65 3.08 18.88
C SER A 85 -1.70 2.98 17.68
N SER A 86 -0.39 3.02 17.97
CA SER A 86 0.71 2.52 17.12
C SER A 86 0.83 3.06 15.68
N TRP A 87 0.21 4.19 15.33
CA TRP A 87 0.26 4.71 13.95
C TRP A 87 1.68 4.98 13.44
N LYS A 88 2.58 5.46 14.32
CA LYS A 88 3.99 5.71 13.98
C LYS A 88 4.70 4.44 13.54
N LEU A 89 4.50 3.35 14.29
CA LEU A 89 5.07 2.05 13.97
C LEU A 89 4.61 1.59 12.58
N ARG A 90 3.29 1.61 12.34
CA ARG A 90 2.72 1.20 11.04
C ARG A 90 3.21 2.06 9.87
N LEU A 91 3.34 3.38 10.07
CA LEU A 91 3.86 4.28 9.05
C LEU A 91 5.33 3.99 8.76
N PHE A 92 6.15 3.78 9.79
CA PHE A 92 7.57 3.52 9.60
C PHE A 92 7.87 2.12 9.07
N ASP A 93 7.07 1.11 9.41
CA ASP A 93 7.15 -0.22 8.79
C ASP A 93 6.88 -0.14 7.28
N PHE A 94 5.90 0.68 6.87
CA PHE A 94 5.64 0.95 5.45
C PHE A 94 6.83 1.66 4.78
N VAL A 95 7.38 2.70 5.42
CA VAL A 95 8.56 3.43 4.91
C VAL A 95 9.73 2.47 4.68
N ASP A 96 9.99 1.56 5.63
CA ASP A 96 11.05 0.56 5.52
C ASP A 96 10.84 -0.41 4.39
N GLU A 97 9.64 -0.98 4.31
CA GLU A 97 9.33 -1.96 3.28
C GLU A 97 9.40 -1.33 1.89
N PHE A 98 8.87 -0.11 1.73
CA PHE A 98 8.96 0.62 0.46
C PHE A 98 10.41 0.97 0.11
N ARG A 99 11.25 1.32 1.10
CA ARG A 99 12.67 1.58 0.84
C ARG A 99 13.45 0.33 0.45
N ARG A 100 13.12 -0.81 1.06
CA ARG A 100 13.71 -2.13 0.83
C ARG A 100 13.30 -2.69 -0.53
N SER A 101 12.03 -2.58 -0.89
CA SER A 101 11.46 -3.09 -2.13
C SER A 101 10.48 -2.07 -2.73
N PRO A 102 10.98 -1.06 -3.47
CA PRO A 102 10.14 -0.02 -4.06
C PRO A 102 9.14 -0.61 -5.06
N ASP A 103 7.86 -0.37 -4.79
CA ASP A 103 6.76 -0.92 -5.58
C ASP A 103 5.72 0.15 -5.87
N ALA A 104 5.65 0.61 -7.12
CA ALA A 104 4.68 1.63 -7.54
C ALA A 104 3.23 1.22 -7.26
N ALA A 105 2.91 -0.08 -7.32
CA ALA A 105 1.57 -0.55 -7.03
C ALA A 105 1.22 -0.53 -5.52
N ALA A 106 2.21 -0.51 -4.63
CA ALA A 106 1.99 -0.32 -3.19
C ALA A 106 1.54 1.11 -2.84
N VAL A 107 1.76 2.08 -3.74
CA VAL A 107 1.41 3.49 -3.55
C VAL A 107 0.38 4.01 -4.55
N ALA A 108 0.10 3.28 -5.63
CA ALA A 108 -0.80 3.74 -6.69
C ALA A 108 -2.25 3.98 -6.23
N ARG A 109 -2.73 3.20 -5.25
CA ARG A 109 -4.09 3.30 -4.75
C ARG A 109 -4.20 4.37 -3.66
N ALA A 110 -5.15 5.28 -3.82
CA ALA A 110 -5.51 6.24 -2.79
C ALA A 110 -6.07 5.54 -1.54
N PRO A 111 -5.77 6.02 -0.33
CA PRO A 111 -6.50 5.62 0.87
C PRO A 111 -8.01 5.86 0.72
N GLY A 112 -8.82 4.99 1.34
CA GLY A 112 -10.28 5.15 1.33
C GLY A 112 -10.77 6.35 2.16
N PRO A 113 -12.03 6.79 1.98
CA PRO A 113 -12.58 8.02 2.58
C PRO A 113 -12.78 7.97 4.11
N GLY A 114 -12.52 6.83 4.75
CA GLY A 114 -12.66 6.66 6.21
C GLY A 114 -11.44 7.05 7.03
N GLY A 115 -10.36 7.53 6.40
CA GLY A 115 -9.15 7.96 7.10
C GLY A 115 -9.26 9.35 7.72
N ALA A 116 -8.67 9.55 8.90
CA ALA A 116 -8.54 10.89 9.48
C ALA A 116 -7.79 11.82 8.50
N PRO A 117 -8.26 13.06 8.22
CA PRO A 117 -7.64 13.96 7.25
C PRO A 117 -6.15 14.20 7.51
N ARG A 118 -5.78 14.29 8.79
CA ARG A 118 -4.42 14.40 9.29
C ARG A 118 -3.51 13.26 8.83
N MET A 119 -4.00 12.01 8.92
CA MET A 119 -3.25 10.82 8.51
C MET A 119 -3.17 10.66 7.00
N LEU A 120 -4.22 11.08 6.27
CA LEU A 120 -4.18 11.15 4.81
C LEU A 120 -3.10 12.14 4.33
N ALA A 121 -3.09 13.36 4.89
CA ALA A 121 -2.11 14.40 4.55
C ALA A 121 -0.67 13.96 4.84
N LEU A 122 -0.42 13.36 6.01
CA LEU A 122 0.89 12.83 6.35
C LEU A 122 1.29 11.68 5.42
N THR A 123 0.40 10.73 5.15
CA THR A 123 0.73 9.60 4.27
C THR A 123 0.99 10.07 2.84
N ALA A 124 0.23 11.04 2.34
CA ALA A 124 0.48 11.67 1.04
C ALA A 124 1.88 12.30 0.97
N ALA A 125 2.26 13.05 2.01
CA ALA A 125 3.58 13.67 2.09
C ALA A 125 4.71 12.64 2.14
N VAL A 126 4.53 11.56 2.91
CA VAL A 126 5.50 10.45 3.01
C VAL A 126 5.63 9.71 1.67
N VAL A 127 4.52 9.36 1.04
CA VAL A 127 4.52 8.66 -0.26
C VAL A 127 5.19 9.52 -1.33
N GLU A 128 4.87 10.82 -1.39
CA GLU A 128 5.51 11.74 -2.33
C GLU A 128 7.03 11.81 -2.10
N ALA A 129 7.47 11.97 -0.83
CA ALA A 129 8.88 12.00 -0.49
C ALA A 129 9.61 10.70 -0.89
N LEU A 130 9.01 9.54 -0.64
CA LEU A 130 9.56 8.23 -1.01
C LEU A 130 9.59 8.00 -2.52
N CYS A 131 8.55 8.43 -3.25
CA CYS A 131 8.51 8.32 -4.71
C CYS A 131 9.61 9.19 -5.34
N VAL A 132 9.80 10.41 -4.84
CA VAL A 132 10.91 11.28 -5.25
C VAL A 132 12.26 10.64 -4.92
N GLU A 133 12.44 10.11 -3.69
CA GLU A 133 13.66 9.42 -3.25
C GLU A 133 14.01 8.24 -4.19
N LYS A 134 13.02 7.42 -4.56
CA LYS A 134 13.19 6.21 -5.38
C LYS A 134 13.06 6.45 -6.88
N LYS A 135 12.86 7.69 -7.33
CA LYS A 135 12.62 8.05 -8.74
C LYS A 135 11.45 7.30 -9.38
N ILE A 136 10.39 7.09 -8.60
CA ILE A 136 9.12 6.50 -9.04
C ILE A 136 8.12 7.63 -9.30
N PRO A 137 7.26 7.53 -10.33
CA PRO A 137 6.19 8.50 -10.55
C PRO A 137 5.29 8.65 -9.32
N VAL A 138 5.10 9.89 -8.87
CA VAL A 138 4.24 10.19 -7.72
C VAL A 138 2.78 9.87 -8.08
N PRO A 139 2.03 9.12 -7.24
CA PRO A 139 0.62 8.83 -7.47
C PRO A 139 -0.24 10.11 -7.54
N TRP A 140 -1.25 10.10 -8.40
CA TRP A 140 -2.17 11.23 -8.62
C TRP A 140 -2.85 11.72 -7.33
N TRP A 141 -3.16 10.80 -6.42
CA TRP A 141 -3.88 11.12 -5.18
C TRP A 141 -3.02 11.89 -4.19
N CYS A 142 -1.68 11.79 -4.28
CA CYS A 142 -0.81 12.61 -3.45
C CYS A 142 -1.08 14.09 -3.78
N ALA A 143 -1.02 14.47 -5.05
CA ALA A 143 -1.30 15.84 -5.49
C ALA A 143 -2.72 16.32 -5.12
N GLY A 144 -3.70 15.41 -5.07
CA GLY A 144 -5.07 15.70 -4.66
C GLY A 144 -5.33 15.74 -3.15
N ALA A 145 -4.35 15.43 -2.30
CA ALA A 145 -4.53 15.46 -0.84
C ALA A 145 -4.48 16.91 -0.35
N PRO A 146 -5.59 17.48 0.16
CA PRO A 146 -5.66 18.89 0.52
C PRO A 146 -4.79 19.19 1.75
N PRO A 147 -4.30 20.43 1.89
CA PRO A 147 -3.66 20.85 3.12
C PRO A 147 -4.63 20.82 4.29
N LEU A 148 -4.10 20.53 5.47
CA LEU A 148 -4.87 20.63 6.71
C LEU A 148 -5.26 22.09 6.98
N GLU A 149 -6.47 22.30 7.52
CA GLU A 149 -6.96 23.65 7.88
C GLU A 149 -6.03 24.34 8.89
N LYS A 150 -5.48 23.56 9.83
CA LYS A 150 -4.53 24.03 10.84
C LYS A 150 -3.18 23.33 10.67
N PRO A 151 -2.05 24.05 10.80
CA PRO A 151 -0.72 23.46 10.86
C PRO A 151 -0.64 22.32 11.87
N TRP A 152 -0.19 21.16 11.40
CA TRP A 152 0.06 20.02 12.26
C TRP A 152 1.55 19.79 12.46
N PHE A 153 2.03 19.97 13.69
CA PHE A 153 3.39 19.65 14.11
C PHE A 153 3.45 18.23 14.66
N VAL A 154 4.06 17.31 13.90
CA VAL A 154 4.05 15.87 14.20
C VAL A 154 4.78 15.54 15.51
N ALA A 155 5.80 16.32 15.87
CA ALA A 155 6.57 16.16 17.11
C ALA A 155 5.76 16.49 18.37
N GLY A 156 4.73 17.33 18.28
CA GLY A 156 3.87 17.73 19.41
C GLY A 156 4.51 18.66 20.44
N ALA A 157 5.82 18.96 20.35
CA ALA A 157 6.52 19.86 21.28
C ALA A 157 6.55 21.30 20.74
N GLU A 158 6.12 22.27 21.56
CA GLU A 158 6.10 23.70 21.21
C GLU A 158 7.48 24.24 20.85
N SER A 159 8.52 23.83 21.58
CA SER A 159 9.91 24.25 21.35
C SER A 159 10.46 23.85 19.96
N LEU A 160 9.85 22.84 19.31
CA LEU A 160 10.31 22.30 18.04
C LEU A 160 9.57 22.90 16.83
N LYS A 161 8.55 23.75 17.03
CA LYS A 161 7.75 24.31 15.94
C LYS A 161 8.59 25.15 14.98
N ALA A 162 9.45 26.02 15.51
CA ALA A 162 10.30 26.89 14.70
C ALA A 162 11.26 26.07 13.81
N ALA A 163 11.90 25.05 14.37
CA ALA A 163 12.75 24.12 13.62
C ALA A 163 11.93 23.37 12.55
N ALA A 164 10.78 22.83 12.91
CA ALA A 164 9.93 22.09 11.97
C ALA A 164 9.46 22.97 10.78
N LEU A 165 9.17 24.25 10.98
CA LEU A 165 8.82 25.18 9.87
C LEU A 165 9.95 25.30 8.85
N VAL A 166 11.19 25.41 9.31
CA VAL A 166 12.38 25.57 8.47
C VAL A 166 12.77 24.24 7.81
N GLU A 167 12.78 23.16 8.58
CA GLU A 167 13.32 21.86 8.17
C GLU A 167 12.36 21.00 7.34
N SER A 168 11.05 21.19 7.46
CA SER A 168 10.06 20.32 6.82
C SER A 168 10.25 20.25 5.30
N PRO A 169 10.29 19.05 4.68
CA PRO A 169 10.37 18.94 3.23
C PRO A 169 9.14 19.52 2.54
N ALA A 170 9.27 19.90 1.26
CA ALA A 170 8.22 20.56 0.49
C ALA A 170 6.90 19.77 0.45
N ALA A 171 6.98 18.45 0.29
CA ALA A 171 5.82 17.54 0.30
C ALA A 171 4.99 17.60 1.59
N PHE A 172 5.63 17.91 2.73
CA PHE A 172 4.96 18.05 4.02
C PHE A 172 4.38 19.45 4.16
N ARG A 173 5.17 20.48 3.85
CA ARG A 173 4.75 21.89 3.94
C ARG A 173 3.54 22.22 3.08
N SER A 174 3.47 21.68 1.86
CA SER A 174 2.32 21.88 0.95
C SER A 174 1.01 21.35 1.52
N ARG A 175 1.05 20.51 2.56
CA ARG A 175 -0.10 19.89 3.21
C ARG A 175 -0.34 20.38 4.64
N ASN A 176 0.33 21.45 5.07
CA ASN A 176 0.32 21.95 6.46
C ASN A 176 0.74 20.88 7.49
N VAL A 177 1.62 19.96 7.08
CA VAL A 177 2.26 18.98 7.97
C VAL A 177 3.70 19.41 8.21
N PHE A 178 4.11 19.48 9.47
CA PHE A 178 5.43 19.94 9.86
C PHE A 178 6.17 18.88 10.67
N VAL A 179 7.35 18.52 10.18
CA VAL A 179 8.24 17.48 10.70
C VAL A 179 9.67 18.01 10.81
N LEU A 180 10.48 17.40 11.66
CA LEU A 180 11.92 17.68 11.72
C LEU A 180 12.66 17.01 10.56
N ALA A 181 13.87 17.48 10.26
CA ALA A 181 14.70 16.95 9.17
C ALA A 181 14.94 15.43 9.29
N ASN A 182 15.03 14.93 10.51
CA ASN A 182 15.26 13.51 10.80
C ASN A 182 13.99 12.64 10.79
N PHE A 183 12.80 13.18 10.52
CA PHE A 183 11.55 12.42 10.65
C PHE A 183 11.49 11.15 9.79
N LEU A 184 12.01 11.22 8.56
CA LEU A 184 12.14 10.04 7.68
C LEU A 184 13.51 9.36 7.78
N SER A 185 14.42 9.87 8.62
CA SER A 185 15.73 9.25 8.84
C SER A 185 15.54 8.07 9.78
N ARG A 186 16.03 6.90 9.39
CA ARG A 186 16.00 5.70 10.24
C ARG A 186 17.42 5.28 10.55
N ALA A 187 17.65 4.89 11.80
CA ALA A 187 18.93 4.41 12.33
C ALA A 187 19.12 2.92 12.03
#